data_AF-A0A2U1QPT5-F1
#
_entry.id   AF-A0A2U1QPT5-F1
#
_cell.length_a   1.000
_cell.length_b   1.000
_cell.length_c   1.000
_cell.angle_alpha   90.00
_cell.angle_beta   90.00
_cell.angle_gamma   90.00
#
_symmetry.space_group_name_H-M   'P 1'
#
loop_
_entity.id
_entity.type
_entity.pdbx_description
1 polymer ?
#
loop_
_entity_poly.entity_id
_entity_poly.type
_entity_poly.pdbx_seq_one_letter_code
_entity_poly.pdbx_strand_id
1 'polypeptide(L)'
;MYVKEPLLTPTLKFFPTAEGYVEVSGSSYKYIYQYKDHLGNIRLSYDKTLAIKEESNFYPFGLKQEGYNTVKIGFENKYKYNGKELQDDSIGGWKLNLYDYGARNYDPAIGRWMNIDPLADTYTSVSPYNHVLNNPVFYVDPDGKQIDISGIYKQDKKGNDILDKSGNRILIGLNISVTGKLINESGKVFTSKELSSFATRLSNSIKDSFSSGSEKGFAVNVTTDITVASSANKLNKTDHAFRIVDNGKLPDSDNPGSFRPMNVIGHASFGELGVYINADIVSNKMVPAKTGKYAGTGKTSTGDATLERTGSHELGHTGTLPHVTPGTMDSNLMHQTSKPNAGMELTKAQILQMKEAYDKKLLNKGRQKY
;
A
#
# COMPACT_ATOMS: atom_id res chain seq x y z
N MET A 1 -44.44 13.49 45.20
CA MET A 1 -44.77 14.72 44.47
C MET A 1 -43.93 14.72 43.20
N TYR A 2 -44.48 14.29 42.07
CA TYR A 2 -43.77 14.35 40.79
C TYR A 2 -43.84 15.79 40.31
N VAL A 3 -42.72 16.51 40.38
CA VAL A 3 -42.59 17.82 39.74
C VAL A 3 -42.52 17.56 38.25
N LYS A 4 -43.60 17.88 37.54
CA LYS A 4 -43.65 17.84 36.09
C LYS A 4 -42.83 19.03 35.58
N GLU A 5 -41.56 18.80 35.29
CA GLU A 5 -40.72 19.73 34.52
C GLU A 5 -41.51 20.17 33.26
N PRO A 6 -41.54 21.47 32.92
CA PRO A 6 -42.23 21.91 31.71
C PRO A 6 -41.57 21.27 30.48
N LEU A 7 -42.37 20.58 29.67
CA LEU A 7 -41.93 20.06 28.38
C LEU A 7 -41.51 21.24 27.50
N LEU A 8 -40.20 21.43 27.33
CA LEU A 8 -39.64 22.37 26.37
C LEU A 8 -40.21 22.06 24.99
N THR A 9 -40.70 23.08 24.29
CA THR A 9 -41.12 22.93 22.90
C THR A 9 -39.90 22.53 22.08
N PRO A 10 -39.89 21.37 21.39
CA PRO A 10 -38.74 20.95 20.62
C PRO A 10 -38.48 21.97 19.50
N THR A 11 -37.26 22.50 19.46
CA THR A 11 -36.81 23.45 18.44
C THR A 11 -35.81 22.74 17.53
N LEU A 12 -36.03 22.83 16.21
CA LEU A 12 -35.11 22.27 15.23
C LEU A 12 -33.79 23.03 15.27
N LYS A 13 -32.69 22.34 15.55
CA LYS A 13 -31.34 22.95 15.59
C LYS A 13 -30.57 22.78 14.29
N PHE A 14 -30.73 21.62 13.64
CA PHE A 14 -30.08 21.33 12.37
C PHE A 14 -30.81 20.20 11.62
N PHE A 15 -30.48 20.02 10.35
CA PHE A 15 -30.85 18.83 9.58
C PHE A 15 -29.72 18.45 8.61
N PRO A 16 -29.51 17.15 8.32
CA PRO A 16 -28.43 16.69 7.46
C PRO A 16 -28.68 16.99 5.97
N THR A 17 -27.60 17.07 5.21
CA THR A 17 -27.57 17.15 3.75
C THR A 17 -26.52 16.18 3.20
N ALA A 18 -26.48 15.93 1.90
CA ALA A 18 -25.49 15.03 1.30
C ALA A 18 -24.03 15.44 1.61
N GLU A 19 -23.76 16.75 1.60
CA GLU A 19 -22.41 17.32 1.75
C GLU A 19 -22.12 17.85 3.17
N GLY A 20 -23.04 17.66 4.12
CA GLY A 20 -22.89 18.19 5.48
C GLY A 20 -24.23 18.38 6.18
N TYR A 21 -24.52 19.58 6.68
CA TYR A 21 -25.78 19.87 7.37
C TYR A 21 -26.17 21.35 7.26
N VAL A 22 -27.43 21.65 7.59
CA VAL A 22 -27.93 23.03 7.73
C VAL A 22 -28.17 23.30 9.20
N GLU A 23 -27.54 24.33 9.74
CA GLU A 23 -27.81 24.89 11.06
C GLU A 23 -29.00 25.86 10.96
N VAL A 24 -29.95 25.73 11.89
CA VAL A 24 -31.19 26.52 11.94
C VAL A 24 -31.12 27.50 13.11
N SER A 25 -31.28 28.79 12.82
CA SER A 25 -31.32 29.84 13.83
C SER A 25 -32.52 30.74 13.58
N GLY A 26 -33.65 30.43 14.23
CA GLY A 26 -34.93 31.10 13.98
C GLY A 26 -35.41 30.84 12.55
N SER A 27 -35.53 31.90 11.75
CA SER A 27 -35.88 31.83 10.33
C SER A 27 -34.67 31.75 9.39
N SER A 28 -33.44 31.73 9.93
CA SER A 28 -32.20 31.68 9.15
C SER A 28 -31.67 30.25 9.01
N TYR A 29 -31.14 29.95 7.81
CA TYR A 29 -30.55 28.67 7.45
C TYR A 29 -29.10 28.87 7.04
N LYS A 30 -28.19 28.15 7.70
CA LYS A 30 -26.76 28.22 7.40
C LYS A 30 -26.24 26.85 6.98
N TYR A 31 -25.78 26.75 5.74
CA TYR A 31 -25.16 25.54 5.22
C TYR A 31 -23.73 25.39 5.77
N ILE A 32 -23.47 24.22 6.34
CA ILE A 32 -22.15 23.76 6.78
C ILE A 32 -21.77 22.55 5.95
N TYR A 33 -20.64 22.64 5.28
CA TYR A 33 -20.05 21.58 4.46
C TYR A 33 -19.06 20.77 5.28
N GLN A 34 -18.91 19.50 4.95
CA GLN A 34 -18.02 18.59 5.65
C GLN A 34 -16.98 17.99 4.71
N TYR A 35 -15.70 18.15 5.07
CA TYR A 35 -14.63 17.40 4.45
C TYR A 35 -14.41 16.10 5.20
N LYS A 36 -14.52 14.97 4.49
CA LYS A 36 -14.41 13.62 5.03
C LYS A 36 -13.18 12.92 4.48
N ASP A 37 -12.56 12.04 5.28
CA ASP A 37 -11.49 11.16 4.80
C ASP A 37 -12.04 9.92 4.07
N HIS A 38 -11.15 9.00 3.67
CA HIS A 38 -11.51 7.81 2.90
C HIS A 38 -12.42 6.82 3.63
N LEU A 39 -12.56 6.92 4.95
CA LEU A 39 -13.49 6.12 5.77
C LEU A 39 -14.71 6.91 6.23
N GLY A 40 -14.90 8.13 5.69
CA GLY A 40 -16.02 8.98 6.03
C GLY A 40 -15.87 9.72 7.37
N ASN A 41 -14.69 9.73 8.00
CA ASN A 41 -14.49 10.51 9.22
C ASN A 41 -14.57 12.00 8.90
N ILE A 42 -15.37 12.75 9.64
CA ILE A 42 -15.51 14.20 9.42
C ILE A 42 -14.28 14.91 9.99
N ARG A 43 -13.41 15.41 9.11
CA ARG A 43 -12.16 16.08 9.48
C ARG A 43 -12.33 17.58 9.66
N LEU A 44 -13.11 18.21 8.78
CA LEU A 44 -13.41 19.64 8.84
C LEU A 44 -14.89 19.87 8.59
N SER A 45 -15.45 20.84 9.32
CA SER A 45 -16.74 21.46 8.99
C SER A 45 -16.49 22.93 8.70
N TYR A 46 -17.03 23.46 7.61
CA TYR A 46 -16.82 24.85 7.20
C TYR A 46 -18.06 25.45 6.55
N ASP A 47 -18.23 26.76 6.61
CA ASP A 47 -19.37 27.42 5.96
C ASP A 47 -19.06 27.81 4.50
N LYS A 48 -20.05 28.38 3.81
CA LYS A 48 -19.94 28.82 2.40
C LYS A 48 -18.81 29.84 2.14
N THR A 49 -18.28 30.50 3.16
CA THR A 49 -17.15 31.43 3.05
C THR A 49 -15.80 30.75 3.23
N LEU A 50 -15.79 29.41 3.35
CA LEU A 50 -14.63 28.57 3.67
C LEU A 50 -14.08 28.79 5.09
N ALA A 51 -14.82 29.48 5.95
CA ALA A 51 -14.45 29.62 7.35
C ALA A 51 -14.68 28.30 8.10
N ILE A 52 -13.61 27.75 8.66
CA ILE A 52 -13.65 26.53 9.49
C ILE A 52 -14.52 26.79 10.72
N LYS A 53 -15.48 25.90 10.96
CA LYS A 53 -16.35 25.85 12.14
C LYS A 53 -15.92 24.79 13.11
N GLU A 54 -15.41 23.68 12.60
CA GLU A 54 -14.89 22.63 13.44
C GLU A 54 -13.76 21.87 12.74
N GLU A 55 -12.74 21.53 13.51
CA GLU A 55 -11.69 20.61 13.10
C GLU A 55 -11.66 19.40 14.04
N SER A 56 -11.54 18.20 13.47
CA SER A 56 -11.48 16.96 14.21
C SER A 56 -10.48 16.01 13.58
N ASN A 57 -9.39 15.76 14.29
CA ASN A 57 -8.39 14.79 13.91
C ASN A 57 -8.47 13.59 14.88
N PHE A 58 -8.34 12.38 14.35
CA PHE A 58 -8.53 11.14 15.10
C PHE A 58 -7.28 10.28 15.08
N TYR A 59 -7.01 9.60 16.19
CA TYR A 59 -6.16 8.40 16.21
C TYR A 59 -6.79 7.30 15.35
N PRO A 60 -6.04 6.25 14.94
CA PRO A 60 -6.56 5.21 14.06
C PRO A 60 -7.84 4.55 14.54
N PHE A 61 -8.00 4.38 15.85
CA PHE A 61 -9.20 3.77 16.46
C PHE A 61 -10.30 4.80 16.80
N GLY A 62 -10.23 6.02 16.27
CA GLY A 62 -11.31 6.99 16.36
C GLY A 62 -11.33 7.87 17.59
N LEU A 63 -10.36 7.74 18.52
CA LEU A 63 -10.24 8.70 19.61
C LEU A 63 -9.82 10.05 19.04
N LYS A 64 -10.58 11.11 19.36
CA LYS A 64 -10.26 12.47 18.92
C LYS A 64 -8.96 12.93 19.59
N GLN A 65 -8.06 13.48 18.79
CA GLN A 65 -6.81 14.07 19.27
C GLN A 65 -7.09 15.39 19.98
N GLU A 66 -6.34 15.66 21.05
CA GLU A 66 -6.39 16.90 21.82
C GLU A 66 -5.06 17.67 21.76
N GLY A 67 -5.07 18.93 22.18
CA GLY A 67 -3.88 19.81 22.17
C GLY A 67 -3.69 20.61 20.88
N TYR A 68 -4.46 20.32 19.84
CA TYR A 68 -4.59 21.06 18.58
C TYR A 68 -6.03 20.88 18.07
N ASN A 69 -6.49 21.70 17.11
CA ASN A 69 -7.88 21.71 16.59
C ASN A 69 -8.91 22.37 17.54
N THR A 70 -8.57 23.53 18.11
CA THR A 70 -9.43 24.25 19.07
C THR A 70 -10.60 25.00 18.42
N VAL A 71 -10.69 24.99 17.09
CA VAL A 71 -11.77 25.67 16.37
C VAL A 71 -13.06 24.88 16.57
N LYS A 72 -13.98 25.45 17.33
CA LYS A 72 -15.37 24.98 17.50
C LYS A 72 -16.28 26.20 17.61
N ILE A 73 -16.99 26.52 16.53
CA ILE A 73 -17.81 27.73 16.40
C ILE A 73 -19.21 27.35 15.91
N GLY A 74 -20.23 27.65 16.73
CA GLY A 74 -21.64 27.38 16.42
C GLY A 74 -22.12 26.04 16.96
N PHE A 75 -23.13 25.46 16.31
CA PHE A 75 -23.68 24.15 16.66
C PHE A 75 -22.62 23.04 16.61
N GLU A 76 -22.56 22.22 17.66
CA GLU A 76 -21.72 21.02 17.68
C GLU A 76 -22.42 19.87 16.97
N ASN A 77 -21.84 19.45 15.84
CA ASN A 77 -22.30 18.25 15.16
C ASN A 77 -21.80 17.00 15.91
N LYS A 78 -22.67 16.13 16.41
CA LYS A 78 -22.25 14.90 17.11
C LYS A 78 -21.76 13.78 16.18
N TYR A 79 -22.01 13.86 14.87
CA TYR A 79 -21.51 12.88 13.91
C TYR A 79 -20.03 13.14 13.60
N LYS A 80 -19.15 12.18 13.92
CA LYS A 80 -17.69 12.35 13.87
C LYS A 80 -16.97 11.20 13.16
N TYR A 81 -16.45 10.23 13.93
CA TYR A 81 -15.71 9.07 13.46
C TYR A 81 -16.64 8.09 12.75
N ASN A 82 -16.25 7.63 11.56
CA ASN A 82 -17.05 6.90 10.58
C ASN A 82 -18.45 7.49 10.32
N GLY A 83 -18.61 8.81 10.52
CA GLY A 83 -19.89 9.49 10.46
C GLY A 83 -20.90 9.02 11.52
N LYS A 84 -20.44 8.41 12.61
CA LYS A 84 -21.27 7.92 13.73
C LYS A 84 -21.45 8.98 14.79
N GLU A 85 -22.60 8.91 15.44
CA GLU A 85 -22.95 9.84 16.51
C GLU A 85 -22.13 9.53 17.77
N LEU A 86 -21.44 10.54 18.28
CA LEU A 86 -20.79 10.48 19.58
C LEU A 86 -21.85 10.72 20.67
N GLN A 87 -22.05 9.71 21.53
CA GLN A 87 -22.85 9.80 22.74
C GLN A 87 -21.97 10.27 23.89
N ASP A 88 -22.09 11.54 24.25
CA ASP A 88 -21.28 12.23 25.27
C ASP A 88 -22.12 12.67 26.48
N ASP A 89 -23.27 12.05 26.70
CA ASP A 89 -24.12 12.34 27.85
C ASP A 89 -23.39 12.03 29.17
N SER A 90 -23.64 12.88 30.18
CA SER A 90 -23.05 12.74 31.51
C SER A 90 -23.93 11.83 32.35
N ILE A 91 -23.46 10.64 32.68
CA ILE A 91 -24.16 9.66 33.50
C ILE A 91 -23.31 9.38 34.73
N GLY A 92 -23.85 9.67 35.93
CA GLY A 92 -23.14 9.41 37.19
C GLY A 92 -21.82 10.16 37.37
N GLY A 93 -21.68 11.33 36.73
CA GLY A 93 -20.46 12.14 36.76
C GLY A 93 -19.40 11.77 35.71
N TRP A 94 -19.67 10.77 34.87
CA TRP A 94 -18.79 10.33 33.80
C TRP A 94 -19.41 10.60 32.43
N LYS A 95 -18.58 10.96 31.47
CA LYS A 95 -18.98 11.10 30.07
C LYS A 95 -18.95 9.72 29.41
N LEU A 96 -20.03 9.37 28.71
CA LEU A 96 -20.13 8.07 28.03
C LEU A 96 -19.05 7.92 26.95
N ASN A 97 -18.91 8.93 26.08
CA ASN A 97 -17.90 9.01 25.01
C ASN A 97 -17.87 7.79 24.08
N LEU A 98 -19.03 7.19 23.82
CA LEU A 98 -19.18 6.04 22.93
C LEU A 98 -19.74 6.48 21.59
N TYR A 99 -19.33 5.81 20.52
CA TYR A 99 -19.96 5.96 19.21
C TYR A 99 -21.12 4.98 19.05
N ASP A 100 -22.25 5.49 18.59
CA ASP A 100 -23.41 4.67 18.24
C ASP A 100 -23.33 4.21 16.79
N TYR A 101 -23.11 2.91 16.58
CA TYR A 101 -23.10 2.29 15.27
C TYR A 101 -24.45 1.66 14.90
N GLY A 102 -25.46 1.75 15.76
CA GLY A 102 -26.78 1.17 15.61
C GLY A 102 -26.89 -0.17 16.33
N ALA A 103 -26.14 -1.19 15.90
CA ALA A 103 -26.20 -2.50 16.55
C ALA A 103 -25.32 -2.64 17.80
N ARG A 104 -24.27 -1.82 17.91
CA ARG A 104 -23.30 -1.86 19.00
C ARG A 104 -22.82 -0.46 19.34
N ASN A 105 -22.44 -0.27 20.61
CA ASN A 105 -21.71 0.91 21.04
C ASN A 105 -20.20 0.65 20.98
N TYR A 106 -19.46 1.62 20.44
CA TYR A 106 -18.01 1.53 20.24
C TYR A 106 -17.28 2.49 21.17
N ASP A 107 -16.26 1.98 21.89
CA ASP A 107 -15.37 2.80 22.70
C ASP A 107 -14.07 3.09 21.91
N PRO A 108 -13.88 4.34 21.45
CA PRO A 108 -12.69 4.73 20.71
C PRO A 108 -11.42 4.81 21.59
N ALA A 109 -11.55 4.95 22.92
CA ALA A 109 -10.41 5.06 23.82
C ALA A 109 -9.69 3.71 24.01
N ILE A 110 -10.42 2.60 23.98
CA ILE A 110 -9.86 1.25 24.05
C ILE A 110 -9.89 0.50 22.71
N GLY A 111 -10.52 1.08 21.69
CA GLY A 111 -10.58 0.52 20.34
C GLY A 111 -11.42 -0.76 20.23
N ARG A 112 -12.52 -0.85 21.00
CA ARG A 112 -13.32 -2.08 21.11
C ARG A 112 -14.82 -1.80 21.15
N TRP A 113 -15.59 -2.82 20.79
CA TRP A 113 -17.03 -2.83 21.02
C TRP A 113 -17.33 -3.03 22.51
N MET A 114 -18.40 -2.40 22.99
CA MET A 114 -18.92 -2.60 24.34
C MET A 114 -19.85 -3.81 24.43
N ASN A 115 -20.32 -4.30 23.29
CA ASN A 115 -21.26 -5.42 23.18
C ASN A 115 -20.65 -6.53 22.31
N ILE A 116 -21.11 -7.77 22.53
CA ILE A 116 -20.77 -8.94 21.71
C ILE A 116 -21.29 -8.72 20.28
N ASP A 117 -20.46 -9.05 19.29
CA ASP A 117 -20.84 -9.05 17.87
C ASP A 117 -22.06 -9.96 17.60
N PRO A 118 -23.16 -9.43 17.03
CA PRO A 118 -24.30 -10.25 16.62
C PRO A 118 -23.95 -11.36 15.61
N LEU A 119 -22.84 -11.20 14.89
CA LEU A 119 -22.30 -12.14 13.91
C LEU A 119 -20.99 -12.80 14.39
N ALA A 120 -20.75 -12.87 15.71
CA ALA A 120 -19.54 -13.46 16.28
C ALA A 120 -19.23 -14.87 15.72
N ASP A 121 -20.25 -15.69 15.48
CA ASP A 121 -20.10 -17.04 14.94
C ASP A 121 -19.55 -17.08 13.50
N THR A 122 -19.63 -15.97 12.76
CA THR A 122 -19.04 -15.85 11.42
C THR A 122 -17.55 -15.51 11.46
N TYR A 123 -17.05 -15.00 12.60
CA TYR A 123 -15.67 -14.57 12.81
C TYR A 123 -14.98 -15.43 13.90
N THR A 124 -15.03 -16.75 13.75
CA THR A 124 -14.62 -17.72 14.80
C THR A 124 -13.18 -17.60 15.30
N SER A 125 -12.29 -16.93 14.55
CA SER A 125 -10.90 -16.69 14.93
C SER A 125 -10.64 -15.32 15.55
N VAL A 126 -11.69 -14.52 15.76
CA VAL A 126 -11.61 -13.13 16.20
C VAL A 126 -12.44 -12.95 17.48
N SER A 127 -11.98 -12.10 18.39
CA SER A 127 -12.74 -11.78 19.60
C SER A 127 -14.09 -11.12 19.24
N PRO A 128 -15.21 -11.47 19.90
CA PRO A 128 -16.51 -10.82 19.66
C PRO A 128 -16.57 -9.32 19.98
N TYR A 129 -15.53 -8.78 20.64
CA TYR A 129 -15.38 -7.37 20.98
C TYR A 129 -14.40 -6.63 20.06
N ASN A 130 -13.86 -7.32 19.04
CA ASN A 130 -12.88 -6.77 18.12
C ASN A 130 -13.51 -5.70 17.21
N HIS A 131 -12.86 -4.54 17.13
CA HIS A 131 -13.22 -3.52 16.15
C HIS A 131 -12.47 -3.77 14.84
N VAL A 132 -13.24 -4.03 13.77
CA VAL A 132 -12.81 -4.04 12.36
C VAL A 132 -11.49 -4.78 12.08
N LEU A 133 -11.35 -6.00 12.61
CA LEU A 133 -10.15 -6.86 12.50
C LEU A 133 -8.85 -6.20 13.00
N ASN A 134 -8.95 -5.27 13.95
CA ASN A 134 -7.86 -4.41 14.41
C ASN A 134 -7.19 -3.58 13.29
N ASN A 135 -7.90 -3.30 12.19
CA ASN A 135 -7.37 -2.50 11.09
C ASN A 135 -8.32 -1.35 10.69
N PRO A 136 -8.59 -0.40 11.59
CA PRO A 136 -9.52 0.72 11.37
C PRO A 136 -9.01 1.78 10.39
N VAL A 137 -7.83 1.59 9.82
CA VAL A 137 -7.30 2.44 8.74
C VAL A 137 -7.86 2.02 7.38
N PHE A 138 -8.25 0.75 7.23
CA PHE A 138 -8.74 0.19 5.96
C PHE A 138 -10.20 -0.25 6.01
N TYR A 139 -10.69 -0.60 7.20
CA TYR A 139 -12.01 -1.18 7.37
C TYR A 139 -12.92 -0.28 8.19
N VAL A 140 -14.21 -0.35 7.89
CA VAL A 140 -15.29 0.26 8.66
C VAL A 140 -16.34 -0.80 8.91
N ASP A 141 -17.03 -0.74 10.05
CA ASP A 141 -18.27 -1.49 10.26
C ASP A 141 -19.43 -0.48 10.10
N PRO A 142 -20.21 -0.52 9.01
CA PRO A 142 -21.22 0.51 8.74
C PRO A 142 -22.41 0.49 9.68
N ASP A 143 -22.73 -0.62 10.32
CA ASP A 143 -23.95 -0.77 11.15
C ASP A 143 -23.71 -1.47 12.49
N GLY A 144 -22.44 -1.71 12.82
CA GLY A 144 -22.04 -2.43 14.02
C GLY A 144 -22.35 -3.91 13.94
N LYS A 145 -22.49 -4.51 12.76
CA LYS A 145 -22.72 -5.96 12.60
C LYS A 145 -21.71 -6.60 11.66
N GLN A 146 -21.51 -5.99 10.49
CA GLN A 146 -20.69 -6.58 9.44
C GLN A 146 -19.63 -5.60 8.97
N ILE A 147 -18.39 -6.06 9.01
CA ILE A 147 -17.24 -5.30 8.52
C ILE A 147 -17.35 -5.12 7.01
N ASP A 148 -17.31 -3.87 6.56
CA ASP A 148 -17.21 -3.52 5.15
C ASP A 148 -15.76 -3.65 4.69
N ILE A 149 -15.58 -4.57 3.75
CA ILE A 149 -14.31 -4.90 3.10
C ILE A 149 -14.35 -4.53 1.60
N SER A 150 -15.36 -3.78 1.14
CA SER A 150 -15.46 -3.34 -0.27
C SER A 150 -14.25 -2.51 -0.70
N GLY A 151 -13.69 -1.70 0.20
CA GLY A 151 -12.46 -0.92 0.00
C GLY A 151 -11.19 -1.76 -0.18
N ILE A 152 -11.27 -3.09 -0.06
CA ILE A 152 -10.18 -3.99 -0.40
C ILE A 152 -10.47 -4.85 -1.63
N TYR A 153 -11.56 -4.65 -2.38
CA TYR A 153 -11.79 -5.32 -3.67
C TYR A 153 -11.90 -4.33 -4.84
N LYS A 154 -11.27 -4.68 -5.97
CA LYS A 154 -11.28 -3.84 -7.18
C LYS A 154 -12.71 -3.75 -7.68
N GLN A 155 -13.21 -2.53 -7.87
CA GLN A 155 -14.57 -2.31 -8.38
C GLN A 155 -14.58 -1.75 -9.80
N ASP A 156 -15.66 -2.03 -10.53
CA ASP A 156 -15.94 -1.39 -11.82
C ASP A 156 -16.42 0.07 -11.62
N LYS A 157 -16.64 0.81 -12.72
CA LYS A 157 -17.11 2.20 -12.66
C LYS A 157 -18.51 2.37 -12.04
N LYS A 158 -19.22 1.27 -11.79
CA LYS A 158 -20.56 1.23 -11.19
C LYS A 158 -20.51 0.77 -9.73
N GLY A 159 -19.33 0.46 -9.19
CA GLY A 159 -19.14 0.03 -7.80
C GLY A 159 -19.28 -1.48 -7.58
N ASN A 160 -19.30 -2.31 -8.64
CA ASN A 160 -19.37 -3.76 -8.48
C ASN A 160 -17.97 -4.38 -8.37
N ASP A 161 -17.79 -5.31 -7.43
CA ASP A 161 -16.55 -6.08 -7.30
C ASP A 161 -16.20 -6.81 -8.60
N ILE A 162 -14.98 -6.62 -9.08
CA ILE A 162 -14.41 -7.30 -10.24
C ILE A 162 -13.89 -8.65 -9.79
N LEU A 163 -14.29 -9.70 -10.51
CA LEU A 163 -13.87 -11.08 -10.27
C LEU A 163 -12.75 -11.50 -11.23
N ASP A 164 -11.88 -12.41 -10.78
CA ASP A 164 -10.92 -13.09 -11.64
C ASP A 164 -11.61 -14.15 -12.54
N LYS A 165 -10.84 -14.81 -13.41
CA LYS A 165 -11.36 -15.85 -14.31
C LYS A 165 -11.92 -17.09 -13.58
N SER A 166 -11.63 -17.22 -12.29
CA SER A 166 -12.08 -18.31 -11.42
C SER A 166 -13.27 -17.88 -10.54
N GLY A 167 -13.76 -16.65 -10.67
CA GLY A 167 -14.89 -16.13 -9.90
C GLY A 167 -14.53 -15.56 -8.53
N ASN A 168 -13.24 -15.42 -8.21
CA ASN A 168 -12.80 -14.84 -6.93
C ASN A 168 -12.76 -13.31 -7.01
N ARG A 169 -13.15 -12.63 -5.93
CA ARG A 169 -13.04 -11.17 -5.83
C ARG A 169 -11.57 -10.74 -5.87
N ILE A 170 -11.24 -9.81 -6.74
CA ILE A 170 -9.87 -9.29 -6.89
C ILE A 170 -9.63 -8.24 -5.82
N LEU A 171 -8.60 -8.37 -4.99
CA LEU A 171 -8.30 -7.35 -3.98
C LEU A 171 -7.85 -6.02 -4.62
N ILE A 172 -8.20 -4.86 -4.03
CA ILE A 172 -7.50 -3.58 -4.24
C ILE A 172 -6.10 -3.76 -3.67
N GLY A 173 -5.24 -4.38 -4.46
CA GLY A 173 -3.83 -4.43 -4.16
C GLY A 173 -3.17 -3.09 -4.44
N LEU A 174 -2.04 -2.82 -3.79
CA LEU A 174 -1.14 -1.79 -4.28
C LEU A 174 -0.74 -2.16 -5.72
N ASN A 175 -1.11 -1.31 -6.67
CA ASN A 175 -0.73 -1.53 -8.07
C ASN A 175 0.61 -0.85 -8.33
N ILE A 176 1.58 -1.63 -8.79
CA ILE A 176 2.87 -1.13 -9.26
C ILE A 176 3.04 -1.62 -10.70
N SER A 177 3.30 -0.70 -11.62
CA SER A 177 3.64 -1.06 -13.00
C SER A 177 5.12 -0.82 -13.24
N VAL A 178 5.80 -1.82 -13.79
CA VAL A 178 7.21 -1.72 -14.18
C VAL A 178 7.31 -2.01 -15.67
N THR A 179 7.75 -1.01 -16.42
CA THR A 179 7.97 -1.14 -17.86
C THR A 179 9.45 -0.97 -18.17
N GLY A 180 9.97 -1.74 -19.12
CA GLY A 180 11.37 -1.64 -19.47
C GLY A 180 11.74 -2.31 -20.78
N LYS A 181 13.04 -2.20 -21.09
CA LYS A 181 13.67 -2.81 -22.24
C LYS A 181 14.88 -3.62 -21.81
N LEU A 182 14.96 -4.87 -22.27
CA LEU A 182 16.15 -5.69 -22.17
C LEU A 182 17.06 -5.42 -23.37
N ILE A 183 18.32 -5.12 -23.13
CA ILE A 183 19.33 -4.82 -24.15
C ILE A 183 20.57 -5.67 -23.88
N ASN A 184 21.13 -6.25 -24.94
CA ASN A 184 22.44 -6.88 -24.87
C ASN A 184 23.53 -5.89 -25.31
N GLU A 185 24.38 -5.49 -24.38
CA GLU A 185 25.57 -4.65 -24.60
C GLU A 185 26.87 -5.42 -24.34
N SER A 186 26.78 -6.72 -24.09
CA SER A 186 27.91 -7.61 -23.92
C SER A 186 28.48 -8.06 -25.28
N GLY A 187 29.73 -8.50 -25.29
CA GLY A 187 30.34 -9.15 -26.44
C GLY A 187 29.77 -10.53 -26.76
N LYS A 188 28.86 -11.07 -25.93
CA LYS A 188 28.21 -12.37 -26.16
C LYS A 188 27.08 -12.24 -27.19
N VAL A 189 26.99 -13.18 -28.12
CA VAL A 189 25.92 -13.24 -29.12
C VAL A 189 24.77 -14.08 -28.58
N PHE A 190 23.58 -13.49 -28.50
CA PHE A 190 22.34 -14.18 -28.15
C PHE A 190 21.34 -14.13 -29.30
N THR A 191 20.59 -15.21 -29.48
CA THR A 191 19.50 -15.23 -30.45
C THR A 191 18.32 -14.38 -29.97
N SER A 192 17.49 -13.89 -30.90
CA SER A 192 16.25 -13.16 -30.55
C SER A 192 15.31 -13.98 -29.66
N LYS A 193 15.31 -15.31 -29.82
CA LYS A 193 14.52 -16.23 -28.99
C LYS A 193 15.05 -16.30 -27.56
N GLU A 194 16.36 -16.33 -27.37
CA GLU A 194 16.98 -16.31 -26.05
C GLU A 194 16.71 -14.98 -25.33
N LEU A 195 16.94 -13.85 -25.99
CA LEU A 195 16.67 -12.54 -25.41
C LEU A 195 15.19 -12.37 -25.03
N SER A 196 14.27 -12.82 -25.90
CA SER A 196 12.83 -12.80 -25.60
C SER A 196 12.50 -13.69 -24.40
N SER A 197 13.11 -14.87 -24.31
CA SER A 197 12.94 -15.77 -23.16
C SER A 197 13.46 -15.15 -21.86
N PHE A 198 14.62 -14.48 -21.90
CA PHE A 198 15.19 -13.77 -20.75
C PHE A 198 14.31 -12.61 -20.30
N ALA A 199 13.78 -11.81 -21.23
CA ALA A 199 12.86 -10.71 -20.91
C ALA A 199 11.57 -11.21 -20.24
N THR A 200 11.01 -12.32 -20.72
CA THR A 200 9.84 -12.98 -20.10
C THR A 200 10.16 -13.51 -18.71
N ARG A 201 11.28 -14.23 -18.55
CA ARG A 201 11.72 -14.75 -17.24
C ARG A 201 11.90 -13.64 -16.22
N LEU A 202 12.56 -12.55 -16.63
CA LEU A 202 12.78 -11.38 -15.80
C LEU A 202 11.47 -10.69 -15.42
N SER A 203 10.55 -10.49 -16.38
CA SER A 203 9.22 -9.92 -16.13
C SER A 203 8.46 -10.72 -15.07
N ASN A 204 8.38 -12.05 -15.25
CA ASN A 204 7.69 -12.92 -14.31
C ASN A 204 8.35 -12.89 -12.93
N SER A 205 9.68 -12.93 -12.89
CA SER A 205 10.43 -12.85 -11.63
C SER A 205 10.15 -11.56 -10.86
N ILE A 206 10.18 -10.41 -11.53
CA ILE A 206 9.87 -9.12 -10.91
C ILE A 206 8.43 -9.12 -10.41
N LYS A 207 7.49 -9.55 -11.26
CA LYS A 207 6.09 -9.69 -10.85
C LYS A 207 5.97 -10.52 -9.58
N ASP A 208 6.57 -11.70 -9.55
CA ASP A 208 6.41 -12.64 -8.44
C ASP A 208 7.10 -12.13 -7.17
N SER A 209 8.32 -11.61 -7.27
CA SER A 209 9.08 -11.07 -6.12
C SER A 209 8.36 -9.89 -5.47
N PHE A 210 7.87 -8.94 -6.28
CA PHE A 210 7.25 -7.72 -5.77
C PHE A 210 5.74 -7.87 -5.50
N SER A 211 5.10 -8.93 -6.00
CA SER A 211 3.73 -9.30 -5.59
C SER A 211 3.72 -10.18 -4.34
N SER A 212 4.89 -10.61 -3.84
CA SER A 212 5.00 -11.43 -2.62
C SER A 212 4.83 -10.59 -1.34
N GLY A 213 3.63 -10.05 -1.13
CA GLY A 213 3.21 -9.52 0.17
C GLY A 213 2.83 -10.70 1.07
N SER A 214 3.77 -11.20 1.88
CA SER A 214 3.59 -12.36 2.76
C SER A 214 2.72 -12.08 4.00
N GLU A 215 2.28 -10.85 4.20
CA GLU A 215 1.38 -10.48 5.30
C GLU A 215 -0.09 -10.66 4.92
N LYS A 216 -0.83 -11.45 5.71
CA LYS A 216 -2.29 -11.64 5.57
C LYS A 216 -3.00 -10.28 5.45
N GLY A 217 -3.74 -10.09 4.36
CA GLY A 217 -4.50 -8.86 4.09
C GLY A 217 -3.75 -7.77 3.32
N PHE A 218 -2.49 -7.99 2.90
CA PHE A 218 -1.72 -7.04 2.09
C PHE A 218 -1.50 -7.56 0.67
N ALA A 219 -2.49 -7.32 -0.21
CA ALA A 219 -2.38 -7.70 -1.62
C ALA A 219 -1.57 -6.65 -2.41
N VAL A 220 -0.70 -7.10 -3.30
CA VAL A 220 0.09 -6.25 -4.18
C VAL A 220 -0.01 -6.84 -5.59
N ASN A 221 -0.40 -6.01 -6.54
CA ASN A 221 -0.52 -6.41 -7.94
C ASN A 221 0.57 -5.71 -8.74
N VAL A 222 1.59 -6.48 -9.14
CA VAL A 222 2.67 -5.96 -9.98
C VAL A 222 2.43 -6.36 -11.42
N THR A 223 2.36 -5.36 -12.30
CA THR A 223 2.33 -5.59 -13.75
C THR A 223 3.68 -5.25 -14.34
N THR A 224 4.21 -6.14 -15.18
CA THR A 224 5.51 -5.98 -15.82
C THR A 224 5.39 -6.06 -17.33
N ASP A 225 6.02 -5.14 -18.04
CA ASP A 225 6.19 -5.20 -19.50
C ASP A 225 7.65 -4.90 -19.85
N ILE A 226 8.44 -5.96 -19.96
CA ILE A 226 9.84 -5.87 -20.38
C ILE A 226 9.97 -6.51 -21.75
N THR A 227 10.37 -5.70 -22.73
CA THR A 227 10.53 -6.13 -24.12
C THR A 227 11.98 -6.02 -24.57
N VAL A 228 12.38 -6.76 -25.60
CA VAL A 228 13.75 -6.68 -26.11
C VAL A 228 13.91 -5.44 -26.99
N ALA A 229 14.98 -4.68 -26.79
CA ALA A 229 15.40 -3.61 -27.69
C ALA A 229 16.69 -4.00 -28.42
N SER A 230 16.80 -3.62 -29.69
CA SER A 230 17.96 -3.94 -30.51
C SER A 230 19.21 -3.11 -30.19
N SER A 231 19.06 -1.97 -29.51
CA SER A 231 20.16 -1.12 -29.04
C SER A 231 19.67 -0.08 -28.02
N ALA A 232 20.59 0.52 -27.28
CA ALA A 232 20.30 1.61 -26.33
C ALA A 232 19.66 2.84 -26.98
N ASN A 233 19.92 3.10 -28.27
CA ASN A 233 19.34 4.24 -29.01
C ASN A 233 17.82 4.14 -29.23
N LYS A 234 17.21 3.02 -28.84
CA LYS A 234 15.75 2.79 -28.89
C LYS A 234 15.07 2.92 -27.52
N LEU A 235 15.81 3.32 -26.48
CA LEU A 235 15.26 3.58 -25.15
C LEU A 235 14.56 4.93 -25.11
N ASN A 236 13.35 4.95 -24.55
CA ASN A 236 12.76 6.20 -24.07
C ASN A 236 13.41 6.58 -22.74
N LYS A 237 13.42 7.87 -22.42
CA LYS A 237 13.93 8.40 -21.13
C LYS A 237 13.22 7.80 -19.91
N THR A 238 12.06 7.20 -20.12
CA THR A 238 11.17 6.60 -19.11
C THR A 238 11.31 5.09 -18.99
N ASP A 239 12.04 4.44 -19.90
CA ASP A 239 12.15 2.97 -19.87
C ASP A 239 13.12 2.55 -18.77
N HIS A 240 12.81 1.49 -18.00
CA HIS A 240 13.88 0.78 -17.29
C HIS A 240 14.76 0.08 -18.33
N ALA A 241 16.07 0.34 -18.29
CA ALA A 241 17.03 -0.27 -19.18
C ALA A 241 17.72 -1.43 -18.45
N PHE A 242 17.26 -2.66 -18.72
CA PHE A 242 17.91 -3.88 -18.27
C PHE A 242 19.03 -4.23 -19.24
N ARG A 243 20.27 -3.97 -18.86
CA ARG A 243 21.46 -4.04 -19.71
C ARG A 243 22.29 -5.26 -19.36
N ILE A 244 22.43 -6.18 -20.30
CA ILE A 244 23.35 -7.31 -20.19
C ILE A 244 24.73 -6.81 -20.60
N VAL A 245 25.71 -6.87 -19.70
CA VAL A 245 27.08 -6.37 -19.91
C VAL A 245 28.11 -7.45 -19.62
N ASP A 246 29.29 -7.36 -20.22
CA ASP A 246 30.38 -8.31 -19.95
C ASP A 246 30.80 -8.31 -18.48
N ASN A 247 31.38 -9.43 -18.05
CA ASN A 247 31.94 -9.54 -16.72
C ASN A 247 33.03 -8.48 -16.47
N GLY A 248 32.97 -7.80 -15.33
CA GLY A 248 33.86 -6.66 -15.01
C GLY A 248 33.55 -5.39 -15.80
N LYS A 249 32.37 -5.30 -16.46
CA LYS A 249 31.89 -4.09 -17.16
C LYS A 249 30.63 -3.48 -16.55
N LEU A 250 30.27 -3.86 -15.33
CA LEU A 250 29.19 -3.17 -14.60
C LEU A 250 29.70 -1.79 -14.15
N PRO A 251 28.97 -0.69 -14.41
CA PRO A 251 29.43 0.65 -14.06
C PRO A 251 29.52 0.81 -12.54
N ASP A 252 30.54 1.55 -12.09
CA ASP A 252 30.64 1.96 -10.69
C ASP A 252 30.00 3.33 -10.48
N SER A 253 28.83 3.33 -9.84
CA SER A 253 28.12 4.56 -9.44
C SER A 253 28.92 5.48 -8.54
N ASP A 254 29.85 4.91 -7.77
CA ASP A 254 30.62 5.63 -6.76
C ASP A 254 31.87 6.26 -7.38
N ASN A 255 32.32 5.72 -8.53
CA ASN A 255 33.51 6.15 -9.26
C ASN A 255 33.21 6.21 -10.78
N PRO A 256 32.60 7.31 -11.26
CA PRO A 256 32.20 7.45 -12.66
C PRO A 256 33.36 7.19 -13.63
N GLY A 257 33.11 6.37 -14.66
CA GLY A 257 34.13 5.97 -15.64
C GLY A 257 34.94 4.72 -15.25
N SER A 258 34.71 4.16 -14.06
CA SER A 258 35.28 2.88 -13.65
C SER A 258 34.22 1.77 -13.61
N PHE A 259 34.68 0.54 -13.47
CA PHE A 259 33.82 -0.65 -13.42
C PHE A 259 33.94 -1.36 -12.09
N ARG A 260 32.83 -1.97 -11.65
CA ARG A 260 32.78 -2.80 -10.45
C ARG A 260 33.66 -4.05 -10.63
N PRO A 261 34.16 -4.63 -9.52
CA PRO A 261 34.96 -5.86 -9.55
C PRO A 261 34.26 -7.03 -10.25
N MET A 262 35.04 -7.96 -10.82
CA MET A 262 34.55 -9.11 -11.62
C MET A 262 33.65 -10.09 -10.85
N ASN A 263 33.64 -10.07 -9.51
CA ASN A 263 32.74 -10.91 -8.71
C ASN A 263 31.35 -10.30 -8.54
N VAL A 264 31.13 -9.07 -9.02
CA VAL A 264 29.83 -8.41 -8.99
C VAL A 264 29.02 -8.83 -10.21
N ILE A 265 27.79 -9.25 -9.95
CA ILE A 265 26.92 -9.90 -10.94
C ILE A 265 25.71 -9.05 -11.36
N GLY A 266 25.40 -8.00 -10.60
CA GLY A 266 24.33 -7.06 -10.84
C GLY A 266 24.69 -5.71 -10.24
N HIS A 267 24.14 -4.64 -10.82
CA HIS A 267 24.22 -3.31 -10.24
C HIS A 267 23.08 -2.41 -10.73
N ALA A 268 22.50 -1.64 -9.82
CA ALA A 268 21.67 -0.49 -10.12
C ALA A 268 21.90 0.63 -9.09
N SER A 269 21.84 1.88 -9.56
CA SER A 269 21.89 3.06 -8.70
C SER A 269 20.51 3.41 -8.16
N PHE A 270 20.46 3.99 -6.96
CA PHE A 270 19.18 4.38 -6.35
C PHE A 270 18.44 5.44 -7.17
N GLY A 271 17.18 5.17 -7.51
CA GLY A 271 16.33 6.09 -8.25
C GLY A 271 16.64 6.23 -9.75
N GLU A 272 17.63 5.49 -10.25
CA GLU A 272 18.00 5.48 -11.67
C GLU A 272 17.35 4.32 -12.41
N LEU A 273 17.14 4.47 -13.72
CA LEU A 273 16.44 3.47 -14.53
C LEU A 273 17.37 2.40 -15.13
N GLY A 274 18.68 2.48 -14.86
CA GLY A 274 19.66 1.51 -15.36
C GLY A 274 19.82 0.31 -14.42
N VAL A 275 19.54 -0.89 -14.93
CA VAL A 275 19.78 -2.16 -14.25
C VAL A 275 20.79 -2.96 -15.06
N TYR A 276 21.99 -3.15 -14.52
CA TYR A 276 23.09 -3.83 -15.18
C TYR A 276 23.21 -5.26 -14.67
N ILE A 277 23.33 -6.22 -15.59
CA ILE A 277 23.35 -7.65 -15.29
C ILE A 277 24.54 -8.28 -16.01
N ASN A 278 25.33 -9.06 -15.29
CA ASN A 278 26.47 -9.75 -15.85
C ASN A 278 26.05 -10.83 -16.87
N ALA A 279 26.65 -10.77 -18.07
CA ALA A 279 26.38 -11.67 -19.17
C ALA A 279 26.67 -13.15 -18.86
N ASP A 280 27.55 -13.44 -17.90
CA ASP A 280 27.90 -14.82 -17.54
C ASP A 280 26.70 -15.59 -16.94
N ILE A 281 25.86 -14.94 -16.14
CA ILE A 281 24.64 -15.56 -15.59
C ILE A 281 23.66 -15.93 -16.71
N VAL A 282 23.59 -15.07 -17.72
CA VAL A 282 22.67 -15.22 -18.85
C VAL A 282 23.18 -16.30 -19.82
N SER A 283 24.46 -16.23 -20.18
CA SER A 283 25.10 -17.14 -21.14
C SER A 283 25.29 -18.55 -20.61
N ASN A 284 25.53 -18.71 -19.30
CA ASN A 284 25.54 -20.03 -18.66
C ASN A 284 24.14 -20.62 -18.45
N LYS A 285 23.08 -19.90 -18.87
CA LYS A 285 21.69 -20.34 -18.77
C LYS A 285 21.34 -20.75 -17.34
N MET A 286 21.84 -20.02 -16.35
CA MET A 286 21.55 -20.28 -14.94
C MET A 286 20.04 -20.19 -14.73
N VAL A 287 19.43 -21.28 -14.24
CA VAL A 287 17.99 -21.41 -14.01
C VAL A 287 17.71 -21.58 -12.52
N PRO A 288 16.63 -20.98 -12.00
CA PRO A 288 16.23 -21.16 -10.61
C PRO A 288 15.98 -22.63 -10.26
N ALA A 289 16.41 -23.03 -9.07
CA ALA A 289 16.08 -24.31 -8.49
C ALA A 289 14.56 -24.43 -8.30
N LYS A 290 14.00 -25.56 -8.73
CA LYS A 290 12.57 -25.88 -8.55
C LYS A 290 12.28 -26.63 -7.24
N THR A 291 13.28 -27.33 -6.70
CA THR A 291 13.17 -28.17 -5.51
C THR A 291 14.45 -28.07 -4.66
N GLY A 292 14.37 -28.53 -3.42
CA GLY A 292 15.50 -28.53 -2.49
C GLY A 292 15.76 -27.17 -1.83
N LYS A 293 16.93 -27.04 -1.20
CA LYS A 293 17.30 -25.91 -0.32
C LYS A 293 17.15 -24.53 -0.97
N TYR A 294 17.36 -24.42 -2.28
CA TYR A 294 17.34 -23.14 -3.00
C TYR A 294 16.04 -22.90 -3.78
N ALA A 295 15.04 -23.78 -3.68
CA ALA A 295 13.75 -23.56 -4.33
C ALA A 295 13.10 -22.26 -3.87
N GLY A 296 12.59 -21.46 -4.81
CA GLY A 296 11.96 -20.16 -4.51
C GLY A 296 12.94 -19.03 -4.16
N THR A 297 14.24 -19.29 -4.03
CA THR A 297 15.24 -18.27 -3.68
C THR A 297 15.78 -17.50 -4.89
N GLY A 298 15.45 -17.94 -6.12
CA GLY A 298 16.03 -17.41 -7.34
C GLY A 298 17.53 -17.73 -7.49
N LYS A 299 18.00 -18.79 -6.82
CA LYS A 299 19.35 -19.37 -6.99
C LYS A 299 19.26 -20.70 -7.72
N THR A 300 20.36 -21.15 -8.35
CA THR A 300 20.49 -22.49 -8.95
C THR A 300 20.49 -23.57 -7.86
N SER A 301 20.43 -24.85 -8.24
CA SER A 301 20.54 -25.97 -7.30
C SER A 301 21.87 -26.04 -6.57
N THR A 302 22.93 -25.41 -7.11
CA THR A 302 24.25 -25.25 -6.51
C THR A 302 24.38 -23.99 -5.65
N GLY A 303 23.37 -23.11 -5.65
CA GLY A 303 23.35 -21.87 -4.88
C GLY A 303 23.88 -20.64 -5.62
N ASP A 304 24.14 -20.76 -6.92
CA ASP A 304 24.58 -19.64 -7.76
C ASP A 304 23.42 -18.69 -8.04
N ALA A 305 23.74 -17.41 -8.24
CA ALA A 305 22.75 -16.41 -8.59
C ALA A 305 22.15 -16.65 -9.98
N THR A 306 20.87 -16.35 -10.17
CA THR A 306 20.24 -16.36 -11.50
C THR A 306 19.87 -14.96 -11.97
N LEU A 307 19.48 -14.87 -13.26
CA LEU A 307 19.00 -13.65 -13.90
C LEU A 307 17.79 -13.07 -13.14
N GLU A 308 16.85 -13.93 -12.78
CA GLU A 308 15.59 -13.60 -12.10
C GLU A 308 15.86 -12.86 -10.80
N ARG A 309 16.66 -13.46 -9.93
CA ARG A 309 16.99 -12.88 -8.64
C ARG A 309 17.77 -11.59 -8.79
N THR A 310 18.84 -11.64 -9.59
CA THR A 310 19.73 -10.49 -9.75
C THR A 310 18.97 -9.31 -10.33
N GLY A 311 18.23 -9.51 -11.43
CA GLY A 311 17.46 -8.43 -12.04
C GLY A 311 16.35 -7.87 -11.13
N SER A 312 15.69 -8.72 -10.33
CA SER A 312 14.67 -8.26 -9.36
C SER A 312 15.29 -7.49 -8.19
N HIS A 313 16.44 -7.94 -7.69
CA HIS A 313 17.20 -7.27 -6.64
C HIS A 313 17.66 -5.88 -7.08
N GLU A 314 18.30 -5.79 -8.24
CA GLU A 314 18.77 -4.52 -8.79
C GLU A 314 17.61 -3.57 -9.10
N LEU A 315 16.47 -4.07 -9.58
CA LEU A 315 15.26 -3.25 -9.72
C LEU A 315 14.78 -2.72 -8.36
N GLY A 316 14.94 -3.46 -7.28
CA GLY A 316 14.68 -2.96 -5.93
C GLY A 316 15.47 -1.68 -5.64
N HIS A 317 16.74 -1.63 -6.03
CA HIS A 317 17.57 -0.43 -5.89
C HIS A 317 17.07 0.72 -6.77
N THR A 318 16.60 0.49 -8.00
CA THR A 318 16.01 1.57 -8.82
C THR A 318 14.81 2.22 -8.13
N GLY A 319 14.01 1.43 -7.40
CA GLY A 319 12.93 1.90 -6.54
C GLY A 319 13.37 2.30 -5.12
N THR A 320 14.66 2.59 -4.91
CA THR A 320 15.27 3.12 -3.68
C THR A 320 15.39 2.17 -2.50
N LEU A 321 15.17 0.87 -2.68
CA LEU A 321 15.34 -0.11 -1.60
C LEU A 321 16.82 -0.26 -1.24
N PRO A 322 17.22 -0.08 0.02
CA PRO A 322 18.59 -0.36 0.44
C PRO A 322 18.81 -1.86 0.66
N HIS A 323 20.07 -2.27 0.75
CA HIS A 323 20.39 -3.57 1.33
C HIS A 323 19.90 -3.65 2.78
N VAL A 324 19.41 -4.82 3.17
CA VAL A 324 18.98 -5.06 4.56
C VAL A 324 20.16 -5.50 5.44
N THR A 325 20.05 -5.23 6.74
CA THR A 325 21.03 -5.66 7.74
C THR A 325 21.03 -7.19 7.84
N PRO A 326 22.20 -7.87 7.95
CA PRO A 326 22.23 -9.32 8.15
C PRO A 326 21.31 -9.77 9.31
N GLY A 327 20.49 -10.80 9.07
CA GLY A 327 19.62 -11.41 10.09
C GLY A 327 18.22 -10.79 10.24
N THR A 328 17.82 -9.79 9.44
CA THR A 328 16.48 -9.19 9.56
C THR A 328 15.34 -10.04 8.98
N MET A 329 15.61 -10.80 7.91
CA MET A 329 14.65 -11.72 7.29
C MET A 329 15.39 -12.67 6.35
N ASP A 330 15.37 -13.96 6.66
CA ASP A 330 15.88 -14.97 5.73
C ASP A 330 15.05 -14.98 4.45
N SER A 331 15.71 -15.27 3.33
CA SER A 331 15.14 -15.22 1.98
C SER A 331 14.75 -13.82 1.47
N ASN A 332 15.16 -12.74 2.14
CA ASN A 332 14.88 -11.39 1.65
C ASN A 332 15.57 -11.13 0.29
N LEU A 333 14.83 -10.52 -0.64
CA LEU A 333 15.31 -10.13 -1.96
C LEU A 333 16.49 -9.17 -1.85
N MET A 334 16.44 -8.21 -0.94
CA MET A 334 17.43 -7.14 -0.78
C MET A 334 18.65 -7.55 0.05
N HIS A 335 18.78 -8.81 0.47
CA HIS A 335 20.08 -9.32 0.88
C HIS A 335 21.01 -9.38 -0.34
N GLN A 336 22.29 -9.03 -0.14
CA GLN A 336 23.31 -9.23 -1.17
C GLN A 336 23.31 -10.69 -1.62
N THR A 337 23.44 -10.91 -2.93
CA THR A 337 23.30 -12.24 -3.53
C THR A 337 24.23 -13.30 -2.97
N SER A 338 25.44 -12.89 -2.59
CA SER A 338 26.48 -13.73 -2.00
C SER A 338 26.12 -14.24 -0.59
N LYS A 339 25.11 -13.67 0.06
CA LYS A 339 24.73 -14.07 1.42
C LYS A 339 23.95 -15.39 1.40
N PRO A 340 24.13 -16.26 2.41
CA PRO A 340 23.45 -17.55 2.46
C PRO A 340 21.93 -17.40 2.64
N ASN A 341 21.49 -16.34 3.29
CA ASN A 341 20.08 -16.05 3.57
C ASN A 341 19.40 -15.17 2.51
N ALA A 342 20.00 -14.98 1.34
CA ALA A 342 19.39 -14.26 0.23
C ALA A 342 18.30 -15.09 -0.48
N GLY A 343 17.18 -14.45 -0.83
CA GLY A 343 16.08 -15.08 -1.58
C GLY A 343 15.34 -14.10 -2.49
N MET A 344 14.01 -14.25 -2.61
CA MET A 344 13.12 -13.48 -3.50
C MET A 344 12.01 -12.73 -2.76
N GLU A 345 11.94 -12.81 -1.43
CA GLU A 345 10.82 -12.27 -0.65
C GLU A 345 11.05 -10.81 -0.25
N LEU A 346 9.97 -10.04 -0.13
CA LEU A 346 10.02 -8.66 0.35
C LEU A 346 9.13 -8.48 1.59
N THR A 347 9.55 -7.59 2.48
CA THR A 347 8.72 -7.13 3.60
C THR A 347 7.66 -6.14 3.12
N LYS A 348 6.57 -6.00 3.87
CA LYS A 348 5.54 -4.98 3.61
C LYS A 348 6.12 -3.57 3.52
N ALA A 349 7.07 -3.22 4.40
CA ALA A 349 7.72 -1.91 4.40
C ALA A 349 8.47 -1.65 3.08
N GLN A 350 9.21 -2.64 2.58
CA GLN A 350 9.91 -2.54 1.28
C GLN A 350 8.90 -2.38 0.14
N ILE A 351 7.78 -3.11 0.15
CA ILE A 351 6.77 -2.99 -0.90
C ILE A 351 6.09 -1.59 -0.87
N LEU A 352 5.80 -1.06 0.31
CA LEU A 352 5.28 0.30 0.46
C LEU A 352 6.26 1.35 -0.04
N GLN A 353 7.56 1.19 0.25
CA GLN A 353 8.59 2.08 -0.27
C GLN A 353 8.69 2.01 -1.80
N MET A 354 8.60 0.82 -2.40
CA MET A 354 8.52 0.67 -3.86
C MET A 354 7.27 1.36 -4.43
N LYS A 355 6.13 1.25 -3.76
CA LYS A 355 4.90 1.94 -4.16
C LYS A 355 5.06 3.46 -4.12
N GLU A 356 5.71 3.98 -3.08
CA GLU A 356 6.01 5.41 -2.97
C GLU A 356 6.92 5.87 -4.11
N ALA A 357 7.97 5.11 -4.43
CA ALA A 357 8.85 5.39 -5.57
C ALA A 357 8.09 5.37 -6.90
N TYR A 358 7.14 4.46 -7.07
CA TYR A 358 6.26 4.40 -8.24
C TYR A 358 5.36 5.63 -8.35
N ASP A 359 4.71 6.03 -7.26
CA ASP A 359 3.82 7.20 -7.23
C ASP A 359 4.55 8.51 -7.49
N LYS A 360 5.78 8.61 -7.00
CA LYS A 360 6.72 9.71 -7.30
C LYS A 360 7.31 9.63 -8.71
N LYS A 361 6.93 8.63 -9.50
CA LYS A 361 7.39 8.37 -10.88
C LYS A 361 8.90 8.13 -10.98
N LEU A 362 9.53 7.64 -9.91
CA LEU A 362 10.93 7.22 -9.95
C LEU A 362 11.06 5.89 -10.70
N LEU A 363 10.12 4.97 -10.48
CA LEU A 363 9.94 3.78 -11.31
C LEU A 363 9.24 4.20 -12.62
N ASN A 364 9.95 4.11 -13.75
CA ASN A 364 9.53 4.49 -15.11
C ASN A 364 9.58 5.98 -15.50
N LYS A 365 10.05 6.92 -14.66
CA LYS A 365 10.44 8.27 -15.13
C LYS A 365 11.72 8.82 -14.47
N GLY A 366 12.49 7.96 -13.80
CA GLY A 366 13.82 8.28 -13.30
C GLY A 366 14.82 8.64 -14.42
N ARG A 367 16.08 8.86 -14.05
CA ARG A 367 17.14 9.18 -15.02
C ARG A 367 17.86 7.91 -15.45
N GLN A 368 18.20 7.82 -16.74
CA GLN A 368 19.21 6.88 -17.22
C GLN A 368 20.53 7.65 -17.29
N LYS A 369 21.53 7.25 -16.49
CA LYS A 369 22.90 7.68 -16.73
C LYS A 369 23.46 6.85 -17.88
N TYR A 370 24.13 7.53 -18.81
CA TYR A 370 24.77 6.95 -19.98
C TYR A 370 26.23 6.62 -19.67
#